data_AF-A0A977NKW0-F1
#
_entry.id   AF-A0A977NKW0-F1
#
_cell.length_a   1.000
_cell.length_b   1.000
_cell.length_c   1.000
_cell.angle_alpha   90.00
_cell.angle_beta   90.00
_cell.angle_gamma   90.00
#
_symmetry.space_group_name_H-M   'P 1'
#
loop_
_entity.id
_entity.type
_entity.pdbx_description
1 polymer ?
#
loop_
_entity_poly.entity_id
_entity_poly.type
_entity_poly.pdbx_seq_one_letter_code
_entity_poly.pdbx_strand_id
1 'polypeptide(L)'
;MEKLQGVRKGERRGRMPMKFRSRADIAAEMLEVAKNGEKKTRIMYGSHTSVKQLNTYLDLLIENEMLEYLPEKRIYRTTEKGILFLDSYQKAWGILFRARNKKHLLQHQQDEKGAAAAPVVSSDNSAPIIA
;
A
#
# COMPACT_ATOMS: atom_id res chain seq x y z
N MET A 1 9.80 -13.00 39.24
CA MET A 1 8.62 -12.65 38.43
C MET A 1 9.07 -11.72 37.31
N GLU A 2 9.54 -12.32 36.22
CA GLU A 2 10.13 -11.61 35.09
C GLU A 2 9.03 -11.27 34.08
N LYS A 3 8.93 -9.99 33.73
CA LYS A 3 7.83 -9.45 32.93
C LYS A 3 8.01 -9.83 31.46
N LEU A 4 7.11 -10.68 30.95
CA LEU A 4 6.92 -10.95 29.53
C LEU A 4 6.66 -9.64 28.77
N GLN A 5 7.63 -9.19 27.99
CA GLN A 5 7.45 -8.10 27.04
C GLN A 5 6.61 -8.60 25.87
N GLY A 6 5.55 -7.84 25.58
CA GLY A 6 4.54 -8.18 24.60
C GLY A 6 5.08 -8.28 23.17
N VAL A 7 4.65 -9.34 22.49
CA VAL A 7 4.75 -9.50 21.04
C VAL A 7 4.01 -8.32 20.39
N ARG A 8 4.76 -7.41 19.78
CA ARG A 8 4.23 -6.29 19.00
C ARG A 8 3.37 -6.87 17.87
N LYS A 9 2.04 -6.77 18.00
CA LYS A 9 1.11 -7.03 16.89
C LYS A 9 1.49 -6.07 15.76
N GLY A 10 2.04 -6.63 14.67
CA GLY A 10 2.47 -5.87 13.52
C GLY A 10 1.38 -4.91 13.05
N GLU A 11 1.78 -3.65 12.88
CA GLU A 11 1.09 -2.63 12.11
C GLU A 11 0.51 -3.28 10.85
N ARG A 12 -0.82 -3.34 10.72
CA ARG A 12 -1.44 -3.85 9.49
C ARG A 12 -1.14 -2.85 8.39
N ARG A 13 -0.12 -3.12 7.56
CA ARG A 13 0.08 -2.39 6.29
C ARG A 13 -1.27 -2.34 5.58
N GLY A 14 -1.71 -1.14 5.20
CA GLY A 14 -3.07 -0.89 4.69
C GLY A 14 -3.47 -1.93 3.64
N ARG A 15 -4.55 -2.66 3.92
CA ARG A 15 -5.15 -3.63 3.00
C ARG A 15 -5.63 -2.87 1.77
N MET A 16 -4.99 -3.08 0.62
CA MET A 16 -5.36 -2.39 -0.62
C MET A 16 -6.73 -2.92 -1.11
N PRO A 17 -7.68 -2.05 -1.48
CA PRO A 17 -9.00 -2.48 -1.94
C PRO A 17 -8.91 -3.04 -3.37
N MET A 18 -9.22 -4.32 -3.51
CA MET A 18 -9.09 -5.08 -4.75
C MET A 18 -10.46 -5.35 -5.37
N LYS A 19 -10.72 -4.77 -6.56
CA LYS A 19 -12.01 -4.90 -7.27
C LYS A 19 -12.14 -6.25 -8.02
N PHE A 20 -11.00 -6.88 -8.34
CA PHE A 20 -10.90 -8.23 -8.87
C PHE A 20 -9.77 -8.97 -8.15
N ARG A 21 -9.96 -10.27 -7.92
CA ARG A 21 -9.00 -11.10 -7.21
C ARG A 21 -8.24 -12.00 -8.18
N SER A 22 -7.02 -11.61 -8.51
CA SER A 22 -6.08 -12.36 -9.33
C SER A 22 -5.46 -13.55 -8.59
N ARG A 23 -4.80 -14.46 -9.32
CA ARG A 23 -4.04 -15.57 -8.72
C ARG A 23 -2.93 -15.07 -7.79
N ALA A 24 -2.27 -13.98 -8.18
CA ALA A 24 -1.23 -13.35 -7.36
C ALA A 24 -1.83 -12.76 -6.07
N ASP A 25 -3.05 -12.24 -6.12
CA ASP A 25 -3.72 -11.65 -4.97
C ASP A 25 -4.10 -12.73 -3.95
N ILE A 26 -4.58 -13.90 -4.43
CA ILE A 26 -4.86 -15.06 -3.57
C ILE A 26 -3.59 -15.52 -2.87
N ALA A 27 -2.51 -15.70 -3.64
CA ALA A 27 -1.21 -16.10 -3.10
C ALA A 27 -0.69 -15.08 -2.06
N ALA A 28 -0.72 -13.79 -2.38
CA ALA A 28 -0.29 -12.73 -1.47
C ALA A 28 -1.13 -12.71 -0.18
N GLU A 29 -2.46 -12.88 -0.27
CA GLU A 29 -3.31 -12.89 0.92
C GLU A 29 -3.03 -14.12 1.81
N MET A 30 -2.82 -15.31 1.21
CA MET A 30 -2.46 -16.51 1.97
C MET A 30 -1.10 -16.38 2.68
N LEU A 31 -0.09 -15.85 1.97
CA LEU A 31 1.24 -15.63 2.52
C LEU A 31 1.23 -14.54 3.61
N GLU A 32 0.41 -13.49 3.48
CA GLU A 32 0.33 -12.47 4.54
C GLU A 32 -0.37 -13.03 5.79
N VAL A 33 -1.41 -13.85 5.64
CA VAL A 33 -2.07 -14.51 6.78
C VAL A 33 -1.13 -15.51 7.47
N ALA A 34 -0.33 -16.25 6.70
CA ALA A 34 0.60 -17.25 7.23
C ALA A 34 1.95 -16.68 7.71
N LYS A 35 2.15 -15.36 7.66
CA LYS A 35 3.44 -14.71 7.94
C LYS A 35 4.07 -15.07 9.28
N ASN A 36 3.26 -15.21 10.32
CA ASN A 36 3.71 -15.56 11.66
C ASN A 36 3.43 -17.03 12.04
N GLY A 37 3.09 -17.87 11.06
CA GLY A 37 2.64 -19.24 11.29
C GLY A 37 1.15 -19.28 11.63
N GLU A 38 0.35 -19.95 10.81
CA GLU A 38 -1.09 -20.01 10.99
C GLU A 38 -1.68 -21.36 10.54
N LYS A 39 -2.80 -21.75 11.13
CA LYS A 39 -3.51 -22.99 10.79
C LYS A 39 -4.18 -22.85 9.43
N LYS A 40 -4.30 -23.99 8.72
CA LYS A 40 -5.01 -24.10 7.43
C LYS A 40 -6.36 -23.39 7.41
N THR A 41 -7.17 -23.59 8.47
CA THR A 41 -8.50 -22.99 8.60
C THR A 41 -8.46 -21.46 8.67
N ARG A 42 -7.49 -20.92 9.39
CA ARG A 42 -7.32 -19.46 9.53
C ARG A 42 -6.80 -18.83 8.24
N ILE A 43 -5.92 -19.52 7.52
CA ILE A 43 -5.50 -19.13 6.17
C ILE A 43 -6.71 -19.09 5.25
N MET A 44 -7.52 -20.16 5.22
CA MET A 44 -8.73 -20.24 4.40
C MET A 44 -9.68 -19.06 4.60
N TYR A 45 -10.02 -18.75 5.86
CA TYR A 45 -10.91 -17.65 6.18
C TYR A 45 -10.27 -16.29 5.93
N GLY A 46 -8.97 -16.16 6.22
CA GLY A 46 -8.21 -14.93 5.94
C GLY A 46 -8.04 -14.65 4.46
N SER A 47 -8.02 -15.70 3.64
CA SER A 47 -7.90 -15.64 2.19
C SER A 47 -9.21 -15.91 1.45
N HIS A 48 -10.39 -15.87 2.05
CA HIS A 48 -11.69 -15.98 1.32
C HIS A 48 -11.74 -17.07 0.20
N THR A 49 -11.10 -18.22 0.37
CA THR A 49 -10.99 -19.27 -0.66
C THR A 49 -11.76 -20.52 -0.25
N SER A 50 -12.29 -21.26 -1.21
CA SER A 50 -12.85 -22.60 -0.95
C SER A 50 -11.76 -23.59 -0.55
N VAL A 51 -12.12 -24.69 0.13
CA VAL A 51 -11.16 -25.73 0.55
C VAL A 51 -10.37 -26.31 -0.64
N LYS A 52 -11.04 -26.51 -1.78
CA LYS A 52 -10.38 -27.03 -3.00
C LYS A 52 -9.33 -26.06 -3.53
N GLN A 53 -9.68 -24.76 -3.64
CA GLN A 53 -8.73 -23.74 -4.07
C GLN A 53 -7.59 -23.59 -3.07
N LEU A 54 -7.90 -23.55 -1.77
CA LEU A 54 -6.91 -23.46 -0.71
C LEU A 54 -5.85 -24.56 -0.84
N ASN A 55 -6.25 -25.83 -0.98
CA ASN A 55 -5.30 -26.93 -1.12
C ASN A 55 -4.39 -26.73 -2.33
N THR A 56 -4.98 -26.40 -3.48
CA THR A 56 -4.23 -26.15 -4.73
C THR A 56 -3.18 -25.05 -4.54
N TYR A 57 -3.54 -23.96 -3.85
CA TYR A 57 -2.60 -22.87 -3.58
C TYR A 57 -1.57 -23.22 -2.50
N LEU A 58 -1.94 -23.95 -1.44
CA LEU A 58 -0.98 -24.38 -0.42
C LEU A 58 0.10 -25.27 -1.05
N ASP A 59 -0.30 -26.24 -1.86
CA ASP A 59 0.62 -27.14 -2.57
C ASP A 59 1.54 -26.33 -3.50
N LEU A 60 0.97 -25.45 -4.32
CA LEU A 60 1.74 -24.56 -5.21
C LEU A 60 2.74 -23.69 -4.44
N LEU A 61 2.32 -23.08 -3.33
CA LEU A 61 3.18 -22.18 -2.55
C LEU A 61 4.31 -22.95 -1.84
N ILE A 62 4.06 -24.20 -1.42
CA ILE A 62 5.07 -25.09 -0.83
C ILE A 62 6.06 -25.57 -1.88
N GLU A 63 5.58 -26.03 -3.04
CA GLU A 63 6.43 -26.45 -4.17
C GLU A 63 7.36 -25.31 -4.63
N ASN A 64 6.89 -24.07 -4.54
CA ASN A 64 7.68 -22.89 -4.88
C ASN A 64 8.49 -22.33 -3.70
N GLU A 65 8.53 -23.02 -2.55
CA GLU A 65 9.27 -22.65 -1.33
C GLU A 65 8.87 -21.27 -0.77
N MET A 66 7.68 -20.77 -1.10
CA MET A 66 7.16 -19.51 -0.56
C MET A 66 6.44 -19.71 0.78
N LEU A 67 6.00 -20.93 1.03
CA LEU A 67 5.31 -21.35 2.25
C LEU A 67 5.93 -22.66 2.73
N GLU A 68 6.06 -22.83 4.04
CA GLU A 68 6.49 -24.08 4.66
C GLU A 68 5.37 -24.63 5.54
N TYR A 69 5.27 -25.95 5.64
CA TYR A 69 4.38 -26.62 6.57
C TYR A 69 5.19 -27.20 7.73
N LEU A 70 4.78 -26.91 8.97
CA LEU A 70 5.41 -27.38 10.20
C LEU A 70 4.50 -28.46 10.83
N PRO A 71 4.79 -29.76 10.63
CA PRO A 71 3.87 -30.85 11.00
C PRO A 71 3.60 -30.92 12.50
N GLU A 72 4.61 -30.66 13.33
CA GLU A 72 4.53 -30.69 14.80
C GLU A 72 3.44 -29.77 15.35
N LYS A 73 3.30 -28.59 14.74
CA LYS A 73 2.36 -27.55 15.17
C LYS A 73 1.11 -27.49 14.30
N ARG A 74 1.08 -28.22 13.18
CA ARG A 74 0.04 -28.18 12.13
C ARG A 74 -0.24 -26.75 11.65
N ILE A 75 0.83 -25.99 11.45
CA ILE A 75 0.77 -24.61 10.95
C ILE A 75 1.54 -24.49 9.64
N TYR A 76 1.16 -23.50 8.85
CA TYR A 76 1.88 -23.07 7.67
C TYR A 76 2.53 -21.73 7.98
N ARG A 77 3.79 -21.54 7.58
CA ARG A 77 4.53 -20.31 7.80
C ARG A 77 5.09 -19.80 6.48
N THR A 78 5.03 -18.49 6.29
CA THR A 78 5.63 -17.85 5.11
C THR A 78 7.15 -17.85 5.24
N THR A 79 7.83 -18.29 4.20
CA THR A 79 9.30 -18.34 4.15
C THR A 79 9.88 -16.97 3.78
N GLU A 80 11.20 -16.81 3.84
CA GLU A 80 11.88 -15.61 3.36
C GLU A 80 11.59 -15.30 1.88
N LYS A 81 11.53 -16.34 1.04
CA LYS A 81 11.15 -16.22 -0.39
C LYS A 81 9.71 -15.73 -0.55
N GLY A 82 8.79 -16.21 0.29
CA GLY A 82 7.41 -15.72 0.35
C GLY A 82 7.33 -14.26 0.78
N ILE A 83 8.16 -13.82 1.73
CA ILE A 83 8.26 -12.41 2.14
C ILE A 83 8.77 -11.55 0.98
N LEU A 84 9.79 -11.99 0.25
CA LEU A 84 10.30 -11.28 -0.92
C LEU A 84 9.22 -11.14 -2.02
N PHE A 85 8.42 -12.17 -2.23
CA PHE A 85 7.26 -12.11 -3.13
C PHE A 85 6.26 -11.04 -2.68
N LEU A 86 5.89 -11.02 -1.40
CA LEU A 86 4.94 -10.04 -0.85
C LEU A 86 5.42 -8.60 -1.04
N ASP A 87 6.69 -8.33 -0.76
CA ASP A 87 7.26 -6.99 -0.92
C ASP A 87 7.33 -6.58 -2.40
N SER A 88 7.66 -7.51 -3.30
CA SER A 88 7.68 -7.27 -4.75
C SER A 88 6.27 -7.03 -5.30
N TYR A 89 5.30 -7.82 -4.84
CA TYR A 89 3.88 -7.65 -5.16
C TYR A 89 3.39 -6.27 -4.72
N GLN A 90 3.69 -5.84 -3.50
CA GLN A 90 3.31 -4.51 -3.00
C GLN A 90 3.93 -3.38 -3.84
N LYS A 91 5.21 -3.50 -4.22
CA LYS A 91 5.88 -2.52 -5.08
C LYS A 91 5.23 -2.45 -6.47
N ALA A 92 4.95 -3.60 -7.09
CA ALA A 92 4.28 -3.66 -8.38
C ALA A 92 2.90 -2.98 -8.34
N TRP A 93 2.11 -3.24 -7.29
CA TRP A 93 0.84 -2.55 -7.06
C TRP A 93 1.00 -1.04 -6.90
N GLY A 94 2.01 -0.59 -6.15
CA GLY A 94 2.30 0.84 -6.00
C GLY A 94 2.70 1.53 -7.31
N ILE A 95 3.26 0.80 -8.28
CA ILE A 95 3.56 1.30 -9.62
C ILE A 95 2.30 1.31 -10.48
N LEU A 96 1.59 0.18 -10.54
CA LEU A 96 0.42 0.00 -11.41
C LEU A 96 -0.78 0.87 -11.01
N PHE A 97 -0.96 1.08 -9.70
CA PHE A 97 -2.12 1.77 -9.13
C PHE A 97 -1.73 3.07 -8.43
N ARG A 98 -0.57 3.63 -8.79
CA ARG A 98 -0.14 4.97 -8.36
C ARG A 98 -1.27 5.94 -8.70
N ALA A 99 -1.99 6.39 -7.66
CA ALA A 99 -3.27 7.06 -7.81
C ALA A 99 -3.23 8.11 -8.94
N ARG A 100 -4.25 8.07 -9.79
CA ARG A 100 -4.58 9.11 -10.77
C ARG A 100 -4.96 10.39 -10.02
N ASN A 101 -4.01 11.01 -9.31
CA ASN A 101 -4.20 12.21 -8.51
C ASN A 101 -4.31 13.43 -9.45
N LYS A 102 -5.44 13.54 -10.13
CA LYS A 102 -5.84 14.71 -10.92
C LYS A 102 -6.60 15.74 -10.06
N LYS A 103 -6.28 15.86 -8.77
CA LYS A 103 -6.81 16.92 -7.89
C LYS A 103 -5.87 18.13 -7.77
N HIS A 104 -4.71 18.14 -8.42
CA HIS A 104 -3.84 19.33 -8.49
C HIS A 104 -4.07 20.19 -9.75
N LEU A 105 -4.99 19.82 -10.66
CA LEU A 105 -5.23 20.57 -11.90
C LEU A 105 -6.27 21.70 -11.76
N LEU A 106 -6.72 22.02 -10.54
CA LEU A 106 -7.69 23.09 -10.29
C LEU A 106 -7.18 24.20 -9.35
N GLN A 107 -5.92 24.15 -8.90
CA GLN A 107 -5.39 25.24 -8.06
C GLN A 107 -4.76 26.39 -8.86
N HIS A 108 -4.41 26.20 -10.15
CA HIS A 108 -3.77 27.24 -10.96
C HIS A 108 -4.72 28.27 -11.61
N GLN A 109 -6.02 28.27 -11.32
CA GLN A 109 -6.95 29.29 -11.84
C GLN A 109 -7.26 30.42 -10.84
N GLN A 110 -6.64 30.46 -9.67
CA GLN A 110 -6.87 31.54 -8.69
C GLN A 110 -5.67 32.48 -8.49
N ASP A 111 -4.47 32.17 -9.00
CA ASP A 111 -3.27 32.98 -8.74
C ASP A 111 -2.92 33.98 -9.86
N GLU A 112 -3.56 33.95 -11.04
CA GLU A 112 -3.24 34.88 -12.16
C GLU A 112 -4.02 36.21 -12.15
N LYS A 113 -4.80 36.53 -11.10
CA LYS A 113 -5.39 37.88 -10.94
C LYS A 113 -4.66 38.77 -9.93
N GLY A 114 -3.53 38.32 -9.36
CA GLY A 114 -2.77 39.07 -8.36
C GLY A 114 -1.30 39.30 -8.74
N ALA A 115 -1.03 40.43 -9.39
CA ALA A 115 0.23 41.18 -9.36
C ALA A 115 1.49 40.67 -10.12
N ALA A 116 1.88 41.42 -11.15
CA ALA A 116 3.20 42.03 -11.40
C ALA A 116 3.08 42.87 -12.70
N ALA A 117 3.63 44.08 -12.87
CA ALA A 117 4.96 44.56 -12.50
C ALA A 117 5.01 46.11 -12.37
N ALA A 118 6.10 46.57 -11.75
CA ALA A 118 6.32 47.90 -11.16
C ALA A 118 6.92 48.97 -12.14
N PRO A 119 7.78 49.90 -11.70
CA PRO A 119 7.46 51.28 -11.28
C PRO A 119 8.05 52.35 -12.22
N VAL A 120 7.52 53.58 -12.20
CA VAL A 120 8.25 54.77 -12.71
C VAL A 120 8.04 55.95 -11.77
N VAL A 121 9.12 56.70 -11.56
CA VAL A 121 9.43 57.58 -10.43
C VAL A 121 9.01 59.04 -10.68
N SER A 122 8.70 59.70 -9.56
CA SER A 122 8.76 61.14 -9.21
C SER A 122 7.85 62.17 -9.89
N SER A 123 6.88 62.66 -9.11
CA SER A 123 6.82 64.04 -8.59
C SER A 123 7.49 65.13 -9.42
N ASP A 124 6.69 66.03 -9.99
CA ASP A 124 6.94 67.46 -9.79
C ASP A 124 5.64 68.27 -9.77
N ASN A 125 5.50 69.07 -8.73
CA ASN A 125 4.34 69.91 -8.42
C ASN A 125 4.78 71.36 -8.59
N SER A 126 4.18 72.08 -9.53
CA SER A 126 4.26 73.55 -9.61
C SER A 126 3.06 74.09 -10.39
N ALA A 127 2.07 74.62 -9.66
CA ALA A 127 1.20 75.70 -10.14
C ALA A 127 2.02 77.02 -10.18
N PRO A 128 1.58 78.16 -10.77
CA PRO A 128 0.23 78.54 -11.25
C PRO A 128 0.23 79.12 -12.70
N ILE A 129 -0.88 79.60 -13.27
CA ILE A 129 -1.20 81.05 -13.37
C ILE A 129 -2.60 81.24 -13.98
N ILE A 130 -3.31 82.21 -13.40
CA ILE A 130 -4.59 82.81 -13.79
C ILE A 130 -4.46 83.56 -15.13
N ALA A 131 -5.47 83.44 -15.99
CA ALA A 131 -5.89 84.49 -16.93
C ALA A 131 -7.40 84.39 -17.15
#